data_AF-A0A2W2LWV6-F1
#
_entry.id   AF-A0A2W2LWV6-F1
#
_cell.length_a   1.000
_cell.length_b   1.000
_cell.length_c   1.000
_cell.angle_alpha   90.00
_cell.angle_beta   90.00
_cell.angle_gamma   90.00
#
_symmetry.space_group_name_H-M   'P 1'
#
loop_
_entity.id
_entity.type
_entity.pdbx_description
1 polymer ?
#
loop_
_entity_poly.entity_id
_entity_poly.type
_entity_poly.pdbx_seq_one_letter_code
_entity_poly.pdbx_strand_id
1 'polypeptide(L)'
;MRPTVRRTDPRLQIITETIEGLIPGATPAFLSVDVTETLPGPGERRNSWTGRPAALAERVFTALYGRPHVAPEASPLAQADDAKRRRDILGEVGVLMAAGADLESAPWYPVRPGDLVHVHYEAAGQGSAFGETYIVGPEDGGLMGMTLLAHTLPDATGSEGMAGCFAVEAADDPIYELWFEAGPHRLTIVRDGRPVHVGSAR
;
A
#
# COMPACT_ATOMS: atom_id res chain seq x y z
N MET A 1 1.89 -7.76 28.76
CA MET A 1 2.03 -7.04 27.49
C MET A 1 3.50 -7.10 27.09
N ARG A 2 3.88 -7.91 26.10
CA ARG A 2 5.25 -7.90 25.55
C ARG A 2 5.24 -6.97 24.33
N PRO A 3 6.17 -6.00 24.21
CA PRO A 3 6.23 -5.15 23.03
C PRO A 3 6.51 -6.01 21.79
N THR A 4 5.65 -5.91 20.79
CA THR A 4 5.87 -6.50 19.47
C THR A 4 6.99 -5.71 18.81
N VAL A 5 8.24 -6.16 18.99
CA VAL A 5 9.38 -5.56 18.30
C VAL A 5 9.21 -5.86 16.82
N ARG A 6 8.78 -4.86 16.03
CA ARG A 6 8.90 -4.90 14.57
C ARG A 6 10.38 -5.12 14.28
N ARG A 7 10.73 -6.33 13.86
CA ARG A 7 12.11 -6.73 13.59
C ARG A 7 12.52 -6.06 12.28
N THR A 8 13.12 -4.88 12.37
CA THR A 8 13.71 -4.19 11.22
C THR A 8 14.78 -5.08 10.60
N ASP A 9 14.83 -5.12 9.26
CA ASP A 9 15.87 -5.87 8.56
C ASP A 9 17.25 -5.33 8.97
N PRO A 10 18.16 -6.19 9.49
CA PRO A 10 19.48 -5.74 9.96
C PRO A 10 20.28 -5.03 8.87
N ARG A 11 20.07 -5.33 7.58
CA ARG A 11 20.76 -4.67 6.47
C ARG A 11 20.24 -3.25 6.25
N LEU A 12 18.93 -3.01 6.41
CA LEU A 12 18.36 -1.66 6.35
C LEU A 12 18.85 -0.79 7.51
N GLN A 13 18.93 -1.39 8.70
CA GLN A 13 19.51 -0.74 9.87
C GLN A 13 20.97 -0.34 9.62
N ILE A 14 21.81 -1.27 9.12
CA ILE A 14 23.22 -0.98 8.80
C ILE A 14 23.34 0.17 7.80
N ILE A 15 22.55 0.19 6.71
CA ILE A 15 22.60 1.28 5.73
C ILE A 15 22.18 2.61 6.37
N THR A 16 21.14 2.61 7.20
CA THR A 16 20.66 3.82 7.88
C THR A 16 21.72 4.38 8.82
N GLU A 17 22.28 3.54 9.70
CA GLU A 17 23.35 3.91 10.62
C GLU A 17 24.62 4.37 9.88
N THR A 18 24.93 3.73 8.73
CA THR A 18 26.04 4.15 7.88
C THR A 18 25.82 5.56 7.35
N ILE A 19 24.63 5.87 6.80
CA ILE A 19 24.32 7.20 6.26
C ILE A 19 24.36 8.26 7.38
N GLU A 20 23.80 7.95 8.55
CA GLU A 20 23.87 8.85 9.71
C GLU A 20 25.31 9.07 10.20
N GLY A 21 26.16 8.04 10.13
CA GLY A 21 27.56 8.10 10.52
C GLY A 21 28.50 8.81 9.54
N LEU A 22 28.09 9.06 8.30
CA LEU A 22 28.91 9.74 7.29
C LEU A 22 29.16 11.23 7.62
N ILE A 23 28.37 11.84 8.51
CA ILE A 23 28.53 13.24 8.92
C ILE A 23 28.77 13.30 10.44
N PRO A 24 30.03 13.25 10.89
CA PRO A 24 30.36 13.25 12.31
C PRO A 24 29.80 14.48 13.04
N GLY A 25 29.11 14.26 14.17
CA GLY A 25 28.56 15.32 15.01
C GLY A 25 27.16 15.82 14.62
N ALA A 26 26.55 15.26 13.56
CA ALA A 26 25.17 15.58 13.23
C ALA A 26 24.18 14.82 14.13
N THR A 27 23.09 15.49 14.51
CA THR A 27 21.96 14.86 15.19
C THR A 27 21.03 14.23 14.14
N PRO A 28 20.80 12.90 14.14
CA PRO A 28 20.03 12.22 13.10
C PRO A 28 18.65 12.82 12.81
N ALA A 29 17.97 13.31 13.85
CA ALA A 29 16.65 13.95 13.74
C ALA A 29 16.63 15.23 12.89
N PHE A 30 17.79 15.88 12.70
CA PHE A 30 17.93 17.13 11.95
C PHE A 30 18.78 16.97 10.69
N LEU A 31 19.17 15.74 10.35
CA LEU A 31 19.99 15.46 9.18
C LEU A 31 19.11 15.42 7.92
N SER A 32 19.51 16.21 6.92
CA SER A 32 19.02 16.12 5.53
C SER A 32 20.17 15.68 4.65
N VAL A 33 19.90 14.82 3.67
CA VAL A 33 20.89 14.33 2.72
C VAL A 33 20.52 14.81 1.33
N ASP A 34 21.49 15.43 0.65
CA ASP A 34 21.43 15.76 -0.76
C ASP A 34 22.33 14.81 -1.55
N VAL A 35 21.73 14.05 -2.46
CA VAL A 35 22.44 13.15 -3.38
C VAL A 35 22.41 13.74 -4.76
N THR A 36 23.59 13.98 -5.33
CA THR A 36 23.75 14.39 -6.73
C THR A 36 24.47 13.30 -7.49
N GLU A 37 23.82 12.79 -8.52
CA GLU A 37 24.39 11.81 -9.45
C GLU A 37 24.75 12.53 -10.76
N THR A 38 25.99 12.35 -11.21
CA THR A 38 26.45 12.83 -12.52
C THR A 38 26.75 11.63 -13.40
N LEU A 39 26.02 11.48 -14.50
CA LEU A 39 26.23 10.40 -15.46
C LEU A 39 27.06 10.93 -16.65
N PRO A 40 28.32 10.49 -16.82
CA PRO A 40 29.14 10.93 -17.94
C PRO A 40 28.60 10.35 -19.27
N GLY A 41 28.39 11.21 -20.27
CA GLY A 41 27.92 10.82 -21.61
C GLY A 41 27.46 12.01 -22.47
N PRO A 42 27.16 11.79 -23.76
CA PRO A 42 26.61 12.85 -24.61
C PRO A 42 25.22 13.25 -24.09
N GLY A 43 25.13 14.46 -23.52
CA GLY A 43 23.93 15.00 -22.87
C GLY A 43 23.92 14.79 -21.35
N GLU A 44 24.98 15.24 -20.68
CA GLU A 44 25.20 15.19 -19.23
C GLU A 44 23.88 15.32 -18.44
N ARG A 45 23.44 14.20 -17.85
CA ARG A 45 22.24 14.16 -17.01
C ARG A 45 22.69 14.25 -15.56
N ARG A 46 22.14 15.23 -14.85
CA ARG A 46 22.28 15.38 -13.41
C ARG A 46 20.94 15.07 -12.76
N ASN A 47 20.93 14.05 -11.90
CA ASN A 47 19.81 13.77 -11.02
C ASN A 47 20.15 14.31 -9.63
N SER A 48 19.21 15.02 -9.00
CA SER A 48 19.33 15.48 -7.63
C SER A 48 18.17 14.98 -6.80
N TRP A 49 18.47 14.51 -5.59
CA TRP A 49 17.46 14.10 -4.62
C TRP A 49 17.82 14.61 -3.23
N THR A 50 16.80 15.05 -2.49
CA THR A 50 16.91 15.53 -1.11
C THR A 50 15.95 14.74 -0.22
N GLY A 51 16.39 14.35 0.98
CA GLY A 51 15.50 13.75 1.97
C GLY A 51 16.18 13.38 3.28
N ARG A 52 15.43 12.68 4.15
CA ARG A 52 15.95 12.18 5.43
C ARG A 52 16.86 10.96 5.20
N PRO A 53 17.84 10.71 6.09
CA PRO A 53 18.73 9.54 5.99
C PRO A 53 17.98 8.21 5.92
N ALA A 54 16.91 8.02 6.69
CA ALA A 54 16.07 6.81 6.62
C ALA A 54 15.43 6.60 5.22
N ALA A 55 14.99 7.67 4.57
CA ALA A 55 14.41 7.58 3.22
C ALA A 55 15.48 7.27 2.16
N LEU A 56 16.69 7.81 2.33
CA LEU A 56 17.83 7.44 1.48
C LEU A 56 18.22 5.97 1.71
N ALA A 57 18.24 5.53 2.97
CA ALA A 57 18.55 4.16 3.34
C ALA A 57 17.57 3.18 2.70
N GLU A 58 16.28 3.47 2.74
CA GLU A 58 15.26 2.67 2.06
C GLU A 58 15.49 2.65 0.53
N ARG A 59 15.84 3.78 -0.10
CA ARG A 59 16.17 3.84 -1.53
C ARG A 59 17.39 3.00 -1.88
N VAL A 60 18.48 3.13 -1.13
CA VAL A 60 19.73 2.37 -1.32
C VAL A 60 19.47 0.88 -1.10
N PHE A 61 18.79 0.53 -0.01
CA PHE A 61 18.38 -0.85 0.26
C PHE A 61 17.56 -1.40 -0.89
N THR A 62 16.57 -0.64 -1.37
CA THR A 62 15.70 -1.06 -2.48
C THR A 62 16.48 -1.28 -3.77
N ALA A 63 17.45 -0.41 -4.08
CA ALA A 63 18.30 -0.56 -5.24
C ALA A 63 19.23 -1.78 -5.16
N LEU A 64 19.74 -2.09 -3.97
CA LEU A 64 20.72 -3.18 -3.77
C LEU A 64 20.06 -4.56 -3.56
N TYR A 65 18.93 -4.60 -2.86
CA TYR A 65 18.34 -5.83 -2.32
C TYR A 65 16.86 -6.00 -2.68
N GLY A 66 16.26 -5.05 -3.40
CA GLY A 66 14.80 -4.93 -3.50
C GLY A 66 14.21 -4.30 -2.23
N ARG A 67 12.93 -3.91 -2.26
CA ARG A 67 12.27 -3.29 -1.11
C ARG A 67 12.24 -4.31 0.06
N PRO A 68 12.47 -3.91 1.32
CA PRO A 68 12.44 -4.84 2.44
C PRO A 68 11.14 -5.64 2.45
N HIS A 69 11.24 -6.97 2.52
CA HIS A 69 10.08 -7.83 2.62
C HIS A 69 9.49 -7.68 4.03
N VAL A 70 8.62 -6.69 4.21
CA VAL A 70 7.78 -6.59 5.39
C VAL A 70 6.84 -7.79 5.32
N ALA A 71 6.74 -8.57 6.39
CA ALA A 71 5.73 -9.63 6.45
C ALA A 71 4.40 -9.06 5.96
N PRO A 72 3.66 -9.78 5.08
CA PRO A 72 2.46 -9.25 4.46
C PRO A 72 1.55 -8.71 5.57
N GLU A 73 1.26 -7.43 5.50
CA GLU A 73 0.38 -6.78 6.46
C GLU A 73 -0.97 -7.47 6.33
N ALA A 74 -1.51 -8.03 7.41
CA ALA A 74 -2.80 -8.70 7.33
C ALA A 74 -3.90 -7.66 7.10
N SER A 75 -4.96 -8.00 6.36
CA SER A 75 -6.11 -7.09 6.23
C SER A 75 -6.79 -6.86 7.58
N PRO A 76 -7.53 -5.75 7.76
CA PRO A 76 -8.30 -5.50 8.97
C PRO A 76 -9.17 -6.69 9.39
N LEU A 77 -9.89 -7.32 8.46
CA LEU A 77 -10.68 -8.51 8.78
C LEU A 77 -9.81 -9.71 9.21
N ALA A 78 -8.69 -9.97 8.53
CA ALA A 78 -7.79 -11.06 8.92
C ALA A 78 -7.20 -10.84 10.32
N GLN A 79 -6.88 -9.60 10.68
CA GLN A 79 -6.43 -9.23 12.03
C GLN A 79 -7.55 -9.40 13.07
N ALA A 80 -8.78 -8.99 12.74
CA ALA A 80 -9.96 -9.15 13.60
C ALA A 80 -10.28 -10.63 13.84
N ASP A 81 -10.26 -11.46 12.79
CA ASP A 81 -10.45 -12.91 12.89
C ASP A 81 -9.38 -13.59 13.74
N ASP A 82 -8.13 -13.13 13.66
CA ASP A 82 -7.07 -13.64 14.54
C ASP A 82 -7.32 -13.27 16.02
N ALA A 83 -7.75 -12.05 16.30
CA ALA A 83 -8.15 -11.64 17.65
C ALA A 83 -9.33 -12.48 18.17
N LYS A 84 -10.35 -12.68 17.33
CA LYS A 84 -11.51 -13.53 17.62
C LYS A 84 -11.13 -14.97 17.94
N ARG A 85 -10.25 -15.60 17.15
CA ARG A 85 -9.74 -16.96 17.43
C ARG A 85 -9.03 -17.05 18.78
N ARG A 86 -8.37 -15.98 19.20
CA ARG A 86 -7.73 -15.85 20.53
C ARG A 86 -8.70 -15.44 21.64
N ARG A 87 -9.99 -15.26 21.33
CA ARG A 87 -11.05 -14.75 22.23
C ARG A 87 -10.73 -13.36 22.80
N ASP A 88 -10.02 -12.54 22.02
CA ASP A 88 -9.69 -11.15 22.35
C ASP A 88 -10.69 -10.19 21.70
N ILE A 89 -11.83 -10.01 22.35
CA ILE A 89 -12.93 -9.17 21.83
C ILE A 89 -12.52 -7.69 21.74
N LEU A 90 -11.72 -7.21 22.69
CA LEU A 90 -11.23 -5.82 22.65
C LEU A 90 -10.24 -5.61 21.51
N GLY A 91 -9.39 -6.60 21.23
CA GLY A 91 -8.51 -6.61 20.07
C GLY A 91 -9.29 -6.62 18.75
N GLU A 92 -10.32 -7.47 18.63
CA GLU A 92 -11.18 -7.55 17.45
C GLU A 92 -11.85 -6.20 17.15
N VAL A 93 -12.53 -5.62 18.14
CA VAL A 93 -13.20 -4.32 18.00
C VAL A 93 -12.18 -3.20 17.73
N GLY A 94 -11.05 -3.21 18.44
CA GLY A 94 -10.01 -2.19 18.28
C GLY A 94 -9.43 -2.15 16.87
N VAL A 95 -9.20 -3.31 16.25
CA VAL A 95 -8.72 -3.41 14.86
C VAL A 95 -9.74 -2.84 13.88
N LEU A 96 -11.02 -3.21 14.01
CA LEU A 96 -12.07 -2.76 13.09
C LEU A 96 -12.31 -1.25 13.22
N MET A 97 -12.34 -0.73 14.44
CA MET A 97 -12.48 0.71 14.68
C MET A 97 -11.29 1.49 14.15
N ALA A 98 -10.07 1.00 14.35
CA ALA A 98 -8.87 1.64 13.82
C ALA A 98 -8.88 1.67 12.29
N ALA A 99 -9.23 0.57 11.63
CA ALA A 99 -9.30 0.50 10.18
C ALA A 99 -10.36 1.46 9.59
N GLY A 100 -11.50 1.61 10.26
CA GLY A 100 -12.52 2.60 9.88
C GLY A 100 -12.04 4.04 10.06
N ALA A 101 -11.41 4.34 11.19
CA ALA A 101 -10.83 5.67 11.43
C ALA A 101 -9.70 6.00 10.44
N ASP A 102 -8.88 5.01 10.07
CA ASP A 102 -7.82 5.16 9.07
C ASP A 102 -8.40 5.45 7.68
N LEU A 103 -9.50 4.78 7.30
CA LEU A 103 -10.22 5.06 6.05
C LEU A 103 -10.81 6.48 6.06
N GLU A 104 -11.60 6.81 7.08
CA GLU A 104 -12.33 8.08 7.18
C GLU A 104 -11.41 9.29 7.32
N SER A 105 -10.22 9.11 7.91
CA SER A 105 -9.22 10.18 8.04
C SER A 105 -8.34 10.38 6.80
N ALA A 106 -8.45 9.50 5.80
CA ALA A 106 -7.63 9.58 4.61
C ALA A 106 -7.98 10.85 3.78
N PRO A 107 -7.01 11.67 3.35
CA PRO A 107 -7.29 12.93 2.66
C PRO A 107 -8.04 12.80 1.33
N TRP A 108 -8.01 11.60 0.73
CA TRP A 108 -8.73 11.29 -0.49
C TRP A 108 -10.16 10.83 -0.24
N TYR A 109 -10.50 10.38 0.96
CA TYR A 109 -11.82 9.89 1.33
C TYR A 109 -12.83 11.05 1.49
N PRO A 110 -14.10 10.91 1.07
CA PRO A 110 -14.68 9.75 0.39
C PRO A 110 -14.20 9.58 -1.05
N VAL A 111 -14.35 8.36 -1.59
CA VAL A 111 -14.17 8.11 -3.04
C VAL A 111 -15.19 8.90 -3.85
N ARG A 112 -14.84 9.21 -5.11
CA ARG A 112 -15.62 10.05 -6.01
C ARG A 112 -15.85 9.35 -7.34
N PRO A 113 -16.91 9.70 -8.08
CA PRO A 113 -17.07 9.25 -9.46
C PRO A 113 -15.81 9.57 -10.29
N GLY A 114 -15.33 8.59 -11.02
CA GLY A 114 -14.11 8.67 -11.84
C GLY A 114 -12.81 8.28 -11.12
N ASP A 115 -12.83 8.04 -9.80
CA ASP A 115 -11.68 7.42 -9.13
C ASP A 115 -11.46 6.01 -9.67
N LEU A 116 -10.20 5.63 -9.87
CA LEU A 116 -9.81 4.26 -10.17
C LEU A 116 -9.27 3.61 -8.90
N VAL A 117 -9.73 2.40 -8.62
CA VAL A 117 -9.29 1.61 -7.46
C VAL A 117 -8.67 0.33 -7.98
N HIS A 118 -7.38 0.16 -7.72
CA HIS A 118 -6.65 -1.06 -8.06
C HIS A 118 -6.38 -1.87 -6.79
N VAL A 119 -6.67 -3.16 -6.83
CA VAL A 119 -6.30 -4.13 -5.79
C VAL A 119 -5.31 -5.13 -6.34
N HIS A 120 -4.24 -5.35 -5.59
CA HIS A 120 -3.24 -6.36 -5.87
C HIS A 120 -3.49 -7.63 -5.03
N TYR A 121 -3.49 -8.79 -5.68
CA TYR A 121 -3.53 -10.09 -5.04
C TYR A 121 -2.17 -10.78 -5.18
N GLU A 122 -1.56 -11.04 -4.03
CA GLU A 122 -0.31 -11.80 -3.94
C GLU A 122 -0.48 -13.24 -4.42
N ALA A 123 0.60 -13.85 -4.89
CA ALA A 123 0.59 -15.26 -5.28
C ALA A 123 0.24 -16.16 -4.07
N ALA A 124 -0.69 -17.10 -4.28
CA ALA A 124 -1.14 -18.00 -3.22
C ALA A 124 -1.26 -19.44 -3.74
N GLY A 125 -0.52 -20.36 -3.11
CA GLY A 125 -0.49 -21.77 -3.51
C GLY A 125 0.04 -21.94 -4.94
N GLN A 126 -0.84 -22.38 -5.85
CA GLN A 126 -0.53 -22.51 -7.28
C GLN A 126 -1.03 -21.31 -8.11
N GLY A 127 -1.71 -20.34 -7.50
CA GLY A 127 -2.20 -19.13 -8.16
C GLY A 127 -1.09 -18.11 -8.33
N SER A 128 -0.94 -17.58 -9.54
CA SER A 128 -0.08 -16.43 -9.81
C SER A 128 -0.65 -15.15 -9.18
N ALA A 129 0.24 -14.22 -8.82
CA ALA A 129 -0.19 -12.88 -8.43
C ALA A 129 -0.97 -12.23 -9.59
N PHE A 130 -2.01 -11.50 -9.26
CA PHE A 130 -2.82 -10.77 -10.23
C PHE A 130 -3.40 -9.51 -9.59
N GLY A 131 -4.05 -8.67 -10.38
CA GLY A 131 -4.73 -7.49 -9.86
C GLY A 131 -6.02 -7.22 -10.62
N GLU A 132 -6.88 -6.44 -9.98
CA GLU A 132 -8.14 -5.97 -10.52
C GLU A 132 -8.16 -4.44 -10.40
N THR A 133 -8.63 -3.78 -11.45
CA THR A 133 -8.80 -2.33 -11.49
C THR A 133 -10.27 -2.04 -11.70
N TYR A 134 -10.83 -1.24 -10.81
CA TYR A 134 -12.21 -0.82 -10.81
C TYR A 134 -12.32 0.68 -11.10
N ILE A 135 -13.46 1.08 -11.66
CA ILE A 135 -13.87 2.49 -11.76
C ILE A 135 -15.05 2.75 -10.82
N VAL A 136 -14.97 3.83 -10.07
CA VAL A 136 -16.05 4.31 -9.21
C VAL A 136 -17.02 5.16 -10.04
N GLY A 137 -18.32 4.89 -9.97
CA GLY A 137 -19.36 5.57 -10.73
C GLY A 137 -20.58 5.94 -9.89
N PRO A 138 -21.42 6.89 -10.35
CA PRO A 138 -22.69 7.18 -9.72
C PRO A 138 -23.74 6.14 -10.12
N GLU A 139 -24.65 5.83 -9.19
CA GLU A 139 -25.73 4.88 -9.37
C GLU A 139 -27.08 5.53 -9.02
N ASP A 140 -28.18 4.85 -9.37
CA ASP A 140 -29.52 5.35 -9.09
C ASP A 140 -29.74 5.57 -7.58
N GLY A 141 -30.50 6.61 -7.25
CA GLY A 141 -30.83 6.93 -5.85
C GLY A 141 -29.73 7.65 -5.08
N GLY A 142 -28.66 8.12 -5.74
CA GLY A 142 -27.55 8.85 -5.10
C GLY A 142 -26.50 7.95 -4.46
N LEU A 143 -26.57 6.65 -4.75
CA LEU A 143 -25.57 5.66 -4.36
C LEU A 143 -24.39 5.67 -5.34
N MET A 144 -23.36 4.91 -4.99
CA MET A 144 -22.14 4.77 -5.76
C MET A 144 -21.91 3.30 -6.11
N GLY A 145 -21.35 3.07 -7.28
CA GLY A 145 -20.97 1.76 -7.79
C GLY A 145 -19.46 1.65 -7.98
N MET A 146 -18.97 0.41 -8.00
CA MET A 146 -17.60 0.07 -8.35
C MET A 146 -17.62 -1.07 -9.35
N THR A 147 -17.25 -0.77 -10.61
CA THR A 147 -17.30 -1.72 -11.72
C THR A 147 -15.89 -2.11 -12.15
N LEU A 148 -15.65 -3.41 -12.40
CA LEU A 148 -14.36 -3.87 -12.92
C LEU A 148 -14.10 -3.32 -14.33
N LEU A 149 -12.96 -2.66 -14.48
CA LEU A 149 -12.47 -2.12 -15.74
C LEU A 149 -11.46 -3.07 -16.42
N ALA A 150 -10.57 -3.66 -15.63
CA ALA A 150 -9.53 -4.55 -16.12
C ALA A 150 -9.02 -5.48 -15.02
N HIS A 151 -8.49 -6.64 -15.40
CA HIS A 151 -7.74 -7.52 -14.52
C HIS A 151 -6.48 -8.05 -15.21
N THR A 152 -5.54 -8.58 -14.44
CA THR A 152 -4.33 -9.24 -14.94
C THR A 152 -4.32 -10.75 -14.74
N LEU A 153 -5.45 -11.33 -14.31
CA LEU A 153 -5.62 -12.78 -14.17
C LEU A 153 -5.34 -13.49 -15.52
N PRO A 154 -4.50 -14.55 -15.57
CA PRO A 154 -4.14 -15.22 -16.83
C PRO A 154 -5.33 -15.87 -17.55
N ASP A 155 -5.44 -15.70 -18.87
CA ASP A 155 -6.56 -16.16 -19.71
C ASP A 155 -6.95 -17.64 -19.56
N ALA A 156 -6.03 -18.49 -19.09
CA ALA A 156 -6.30 -19.91 -18.83
C ALA A 156 -7.38 -20.16 -17.76
N THR A 157 -7.81 -19.12 -17.01
CA THR A 157 -8.78 -19.23 -15.92
C THR A 157 -10.22 -18.89 -16.31
N GLY A 158 -10.54 -18.62 -17.58
CA GLY A 158 -11.92 -18.40 -18.04
C GLY A 158 -12.53 -17.10 -17.52
N SER A 159 -11.93 -15.96 -17.89
CA SER A 159 -12.25 -14.64 -17.34
C SER A 159 -13.29 -13.82 -18.12
N GLU A 160 -13.85 -14.35 -19.21
CA GLU A 160 -14.90 -13.64 -19.96
C GLU A 160 -16.14 -13.43 -19.09
N GLY A 161 -16.52 -12.16 -18.90
CA GLY A 161 -17.70 -11.78 -18.10
C GLY A 161 -17.47 -11.71 -16.59
N MET A 162 -16.22 -11.71 -16.12
CA MET A 162 -15.92 -11.54 -14.71
C MET A 162 -16.34 -10.13 -14.24
N ALA A 163 -17.18 -10.07 -13.20
CA ALA A 163 -17.59 -8.81 -12.58
C ALA A 163 -16.49 -8.21 -11.69
N GLY A 164 -15.54 -9.03 -11.21
CA GLY A 164 -14.49 -8.67 -10.25
C GLY A 164 -14.91 -9.04 -8.83
N CYS A 165 -13.95 -9.44 -7.98
CA CYS A 165 -14.22 -9.90 -6.61
C CYS A 165 -14.92 -8.85 -5.73
N PHE A 166 -14.68 -7.57 -5.99
CA PHE A 166 -15.20 -6.46 -5.19
C PHE A 166 -16.07 -5.50 -6.02
N ALA A 167 -16.65 -5.97 -7.13
CA ALA A 167 -17.62 -5.15 -7.82
C ALA A 167 -18.88 -4.95 -6.97
N VAL A 168 -19.37 -3.72 -6.95
CA VAL A 168 -20.54 -3.31 -6.17
C VAL A 168 -21.45 -2.50 -7.09
N GLU A 169 -22.71 -2.95 -7.21
CA GLU A 169 -23.69 -2.27 -8.05
C GLU A 169 -24.21 -0.97 -7.42
N ALA A 170 -24.43 -0.93 -6.10
CA ALA A 170 -24.90 0.28 -5.42
C ALA A 170 -24.61 0.21 -3.91
N ALA A 171 -23.82 1.15 -3.40
CA ALA A 171 -23.50 1.31 -1.99
C ALA A 171 -23.28 2.78 -1.62
N ASP A 172 -23.45 3.11 -0.33
CA ASP A 172 -23.09 4.44 0.20
C ASP A 172 -21.57 4.67 0.14
N ASP A 173 -20.79 3.62 0.43
CA ASP A 173 -19.33 3.61 0.34
C ASP A 173 -18.86 2.33 -0.37
N PRO A 174 -18.56 2.39 -1.68
CA PRO A 174 -18.22 1.22 -2.47
C PRO A 174 -16.78 0.72 -2.20
N ILE A 175 -15.94 1.48 -1.49
CA ILE A 175 -14.58 1.03 -1.15
C ILE A 175 -14.50 0.33 0.21
N TYR A 176 -15.55 0.41 1.03
CA TYR A 176 -15.53 -0.06 2.42
C TYR A 176 -15.14 -1.54 2.53
N GLU A 177 -15.86 -2.44 1.84
CA GLU A 177 -15.58 -3.87 1.89
C GLU A 177 -14.16 -4.17 1.42
N LEU A 178 -13.76 -3.61 0.28
CA LEU A 178 -12.42 -3.77 -0.27
C LEU A 178 -11.31 -3.31 0.72
N TRP A 179 -11.52 -2.19 1.42
CA TRP A 179 -10.59 -1.68 2.42
C TRP A 179 -10.42 -2.62 3.60
N PHE A 180 -11.49 -3.23 4.08
CA PHE A 180 -11.47 -4.13 5.23
C PHE A 180 -11.01 -5.55 4.88
N GLU A 181 -11.41 -6.07 3.71
CA GLU A 181 -11.14 -7.44 3.29
C GLU A 181 -9.76 -7.60 2.66
N ALA A 182 -9.43 -6.78 1.64
CA ALA A 182 -8.13 -6.82 0.99
C ALA A 182 -7.07 -6.08 1.83
N GLY A 183 -7.48 -5.02 2.51
CA GLY A 183 -6.60 -4.21 3.35
C GLY A 183 -5.95 -3.07 2.59
N PRO A 184 -5.70 -1.92 3.25
CA PRO A 184 -5.19 -0.71 2.62
C PRO A 184 -3.82 -0.89 1.95
N HIS A 185 -3.02 -1.81 2.48
CA HIS A 185 -1.72 -2.15 1.94
C HIS A 185 -1.81 -2.72 0.51
N ARG A 186 -2.94 -3.29 0.06
CA ARG A 186 -3.11 -3.84 -1.29
C ARG A 186 -3.69 -2.88 -2.31
N LEU A 187 -4.11 -1.70 -1.86
CA LEU A 187 -4.92 -0.80 -2.67
C LEU A 187 -4.08 0.32 -3.24
N THR A 188 -4.29 0.64 -4.51
CA THR A 188 -3.84 1.89 -5.12
C THR A 188 -5.08 2.64 -5.60
N ILE A 189 -5.23 3.89 -5.16
CA ILE A 189 -6.36 4.75 -5.57
C ILE A 189 -5.78 5.86 -6.42
N VAL A 190 -6.37 6.06 -7.60
CA VAL A 190 -5.98 7.09 -8.56
C VAL A 190 -7.15 8.05 -8.75
N ARG A 191 -6.89 9.34 -8.56
CA ARG A 191 -7.83 10.44 -8.79
C ARG A 191 -7.22 11.42 -9.77
N ASP A 192 -7.96 11.81 -10.79
CA ASP A 192 -7.50 12.74 -11.83
C ASP A 192 -6.14 12.34 -12.45
N GLY A 193 -5.95 11.03 -12.66
CA GLY A 193 -4.72 10.45 -13.21
C GLY A 193 -3.53 10.44 -12.25
N ARG A 194 -3.71 10.76 -10.96
CA ARG A 194 -2.65 10.77 -9.94
C ARG A 194 -2.95 9.78 -8.81
N PRO A 195 -1.97 8.97 -8.37
CA PRO A 195 -2.14 8.16 -7.17
C PRO A 195 -2.34 9.06 -5.94
N VAL A 196 -3.45 8.85 -5.24
CA VAL A 196 -3.79 9.54 -3.97
C VAL A 196 -3.71 8.59 -2.76
N HIS A 197 -3.67 7.28 -3.02
CA HIS A 197 -3.32 6.23 -2.06
C HIS A 197 -2.44 5.21 -2.76
N VAL A 198 -1.35 4.80 -2.13
CA VAL A 198 -0.44 3.77 -2.66
C VAL A 198 -0.13 2.79 -1.56
N GLY A 199 -0.81 1.66 -1.61
CA GLY A 199 -0.56 0.49 -0.77
C GLY A 199 0.86 -0.04 -0.92
N SER A 200 1.32 -0.73 0.12
CA SER A 200 2.67 -1.28 0.21
C SER A 200 2.84 -2.67 -0.43
N ALA A 201 1.76 -3.39 -0.73
CA ALA A 201 1.74 -4.73 -1.31
C ALA A 201 2.06 -4.72 -2.81
N ARG A 202 2.76 -5.75 -3.31
CA ARG A 202 3.24 -5.88 -4.69
C ARG A 202 3.64 -7.30 -5.03
#